data_AF-A0A0F6W029-F1
#
_entry.id   AF-A0A0F6W029-F1
#
_cell.length_a   1.000
_cell.length_b   1.000
_cell.length_c   1.000
_cell.angle_alpha   90.00
_cell.angle_beta   90.00
_cell.angle_gamma   90.00
#
_symmetry.space_group_name_H-M   'P 1'
#
loop_
_entity.id
_entity.type
_entity.pdbx_description
1 polymer ?
#
loop_
_entity_poly.entity_id
_entity_poly.type
_entity_poly.pdbx_seq_one_letter_code
_entity_poly.pdbx_strand_id
1 'polypeptide(L)'
;MALGPEASEAEVRSRIDASSQDADRGTAFLLSLLDEAASVHEGRGTRQVTRIRGYVLLALARRGTPEEALPYVLEELESGRDAYLVAAAARAVVGLARPSAALAEPLRSALRNIRQRDDALDLDRYQIEGALPRFTTACEEIERALADLAARAADPPDDGCCRAPSAMRDERDVARDPTRLDGIRATDQSGAELDLGAHLRGAVSIVAFFYTRCENPNKCSLTISRLAGLQRALRAAGLGESVRVSAISYDPSHDTPALLKTYGASRGFVFDGSNRFLRVDPERFDEVARHLRLGVGYAGSIVNRHRIELYVLDARGRVVASFQRLRWDDAEVLACVERARADRSRRWTRPAASIGLSMLVALVPKCPACWLGYAGLFGGVGVGALPYLPWLLPALATLLVVHLAVLERVTRAAKGRELALLAGVGGTVTILLGRALDAPAPWLYVGAALVGLASFLASTQRARTFALAR
;
A
#
# COMPACT_ATOMS: atom_id res chain seq x y z
N MET A 1 16.82 -27.95 10.89
CA MET A 1 16.57 -28.95 9.83
C MET A 1 15.15 -28.78 9.36
N ALA A 2 14.96 -28.40 8.09
CA ALA A 2 13.63 -28.24 7.48
C ALA A 2 13.03 -29.61 7.15
N LEU A 3 11.70 -29.73 7.18
CA LEU A 3 10.99 -30.93 6.76
C LEU A 3 10.88 -30.94 5.22
N GLY A 4 11.40 -31.99 4.59
CA GLY A 4 11.33 -32.18 3.14
C GLY A 4 10.01 -32.79 2.66
N PRO A 5 9.79 -32.89 1.34
CA PRO A 5 8.60 -33.48 0.74
C PRO A 5 8.39 -34.95 1.16
N GLU A 6 9.48 -35.72 1.30
CA GLU A 6 9.47 -37.16 1.61
C GLU A 6 9.22 -37.50 3.09
N ALA A 7 9.07 -36.50 3.98
CA ALA A 7 8.88 -36.76 5.41
C ALA A 7 7.62 -37.59 5.68
N SER A 8 7.66 -38.57 6.58
CA SER A 8 6.44 -39.32 6.94
C SER A 8 5.49 -38.47 7.80
N GLU A 9 4.18 -38.74 7.80
CA GLU A 9 3.25 -38.00 8.69
C GLU A 9 3.61 -38.17 10.19
N ALA A 10 4.15 -39.33 10.57
CA ALA A 10 4.64 -39.57 11.92
C ALA A 10 5.86 -38.70 12.27
N GLU A 11 6.78 -38.52 11.33
CA GLU A 11 7.94 -37.65 11.47
C GLU A 11 7.53 -36.18 11.56
N VAL A 12 6.62 -35.74 10.69
CA VAL A 12 6.07 -34.37 10.73
C VAL A 12 5.40 -34.10 12.08
N ARG A 13 4.53 -35.00 12.55
CA ARG A 13 3.88 -34.90 13.87
C ARG A 13 4.91 -34.80 14.99
N SER A 14 5.85 -35.75 15.05
CA SER A 14 6.88 -35.78 16.09
C SER A 14 7.71 -34.50 16.11
N ARG A 15 7.98 -33.92 14.93
CA ARG A 15 8.74 -32.68 14.82
C ARG A 15 7.94 -31.46 15.28
N ILE A 16 6.64 -31.40 14.99
CA ILE A 16 5.73 -30.38 15.51
C ILE A 16 5.66 -30.48 17.03
N ASP A 17 5.46 -31.68 17.57
CA ASP A 17 5.39 -31.93 19.02
C ASP A 17 6.69 -31.49 19.73
N ALA A 18 7.85 -31.88 19.21
CA ALA A 18 9.14 -31.47 19.77
C ALA A 18 9.32 -29.93 19.71
N SER A 19 8.90 -29.30 18.61
CA SER A 19 9.00 -27.84 18.45
C SER A 19 8.02 -27.08 19.34
N SER A 20 6.92 -27.73 19.74
CA SER A 20 5.97 -27.17 20.70
C SER A 20 6.52 -27.09 22.13
N GLN A 21 7.62 -27.79 22.42
CA GLN A 21 8.25 -27.81 23.76
C GLN A 21 9.35 -26.74 23.93
N ASP A 22 9.96 -26.24 22.84
CA ASP A 22 11.05 -25.25 22.85
C ASP A 22 10.54 -23.86 22.43
N ALA A 23 10.44 -22.91 23.39
CA ALA A 23 9.78 -21.60 23.21
C ALA A 23 10.47 -20.68 22.21
N ASP A 24 11.79 -20.64 22.26
CA ASP A 24 12.57 -19.64 21.54
C ASP A 24 12.90 -20.11 20.11
N ARG A 25 13.11 -21.41 19.89
CA ARG A 25 13.50 -21.95 18.57
C ARG A 25 12.33 -22.58 17.81
N GLY A 26 11.27 -23.01 18.50
CA GLY A 26 10.16 -23.74 17.90
C GLY A 26 9.20 -22.88 17.08
N THR A 27 8.97 -21.63 17.49
CA THR A 27 7.93 -20.76 16.89
C THR A 27 8.20 -20.45 15.41
N ALA A 28 9.43 -20.06 15.06
CA ALA A 28 9.79 -19.78 13.67
C ALA A 28 9.63 -21.00 12.76
N PHE A 29 9.96 -22.19 13.28
CA PHE A 29 9.76 -23.44 12.56
C PHE A 29 8.27 -23.72 12.36
N LEU A 30 7.44 -23.62 13.41
CA LEU A 30 6.00 -23.83 13.31
C LEU A 30 5.35 -22.86 12.30
N LEU A 31 5.68 -21.56 12.36
CA LEU A 31 5.19 -20.57 11.41
C LEU A 31 5.60 -20.91 9.97
N SER A 32 6.81 -21.42 9.75
CA SER A 32 7.25 -21.84 8.41
C SER A 32 6.43 -23.00 7.83
N LEU A 33 5.83 -23.85 8.68
CA LEU A 33 4.94 -24.92 8.25
C LEU A 33 3.51 -24.44 7.95
N LEU A 34 3.14 -23.22 8.36
CA LEU A 34 1.87 -22.61 7.95
C LEU A 34 1.96 -21.96 6.57
N ASP A 35 3.14 -21.82 5.97
CA ASP A 35 3.28 -21.29 4.61
C ASP A 35 2.76 -22.28 3.56
N GLU A 36 1.96 -21.82 2.59
CA GLU A 36 1.43 -22.70 1.53
C GLU A 36 2.53 -23.32 0.68
N ALA A 37 3.65 -22.60 0.49
CA ALA A 37 4.81 -23.02 -0.27
C ALA A 37 5.85 -23.80 0.56
N ALA A 38 5.55 -24.16 1.81
CA ALA A 38 6.46 -24.96 2.63
C ALA A 38 6.79 -26.29 1.95
N SER A 39 8.09 -26.64 1.91
CA SER A 39 8.60 -27.86 1.26
C SER A 39 7.94 -29.15 1.75
N VAL A 40 7.57 -29.19 3.04
CA VAL A 40 6.85 -30.32 3.62
C VAL A 40 5.51 -30.59 2.94
N HIS A 41 4.94 -29.61 2.26
CA HIS A 41 3.64 -29.75 1.61
C HIS A 41 3.71 -30.15 0.14
N GLU A 42 4.89 -30.14 -0.47
CA GLU A 42 5.07 -30.51 -1.86
C GLU A 42 4.71 -31.99 -2.07
N GLY A 43 3.96 -32.28 -3.14
CA GLY A 43 3.48 -33.64 -3.45
C GLY A 43 2.38 -34.19 -2.53
N ARG A 44 1.97 -33.49 -1.46
CA ARG A 44 0.92 -33.94 -0.54
C ARG A 44 -0.49 -33.61 -1.02
N GLY A 45 -1.44 -34.49 -0.69
CA GLY A 45 -2.86 -34.24 -0.90
C GLY A 45 -3.43 -33.24 0.12
N THR A 46 -4.56 -32.62 -0.22
CA THR A 46 -5.22 -31.57 0.59
C THR A 46 -5.45 -31.99 2.04
N ARG A 47 -5.94 -33.22 2.29
CA ARG A 47 -6.21 -33.70 3.66
C ARG A 47 -4.97 -33.79 4.55
N GLN A 48 -3.82 -34.20 3.98
CA GLN A 48 -2.57 -34.29 4.73
C GLN A 48 -2.09 -32.88 5.13
N VAL A 49 -2.15 -31.93 4.19
CA VAL A 49 -1.80 -30.53 4.46
C VAL A 49 -2.73 -29.92 5.50
N THR A 50 -4.04 -30.15 5.40
CA THR A 50 -5.04 -29.71 6.39
C THR A 50 -4.65 -30.17 7.79
N ARG A 51 -4.29 -31.46 7.94
CA ARG A 51 -3.84 -32.01 9.23
C ARG A 51 -2.58 -31.32 9.75
N ILE A 52 -1.57 -31.16 8.91
CA ILE A 52 -0.31 -30.49 9.28
C ILE A 52 -0.60 -29.07 9.77
N ARG A 53 -1.28 -28.25 8.97
CA ARG A 53 -1.57 -26.85 9.30
C ARG A 53 -2.44 -26.72 10.55
N GLY A 54 -3.51 -27.50 10.65
CA GLY A 54 -4.40 -27.46 11.81
C GLY A 54 -3.67 -27.89 13.10
N TYR A 55 -2.84 -28.93 13.03
CA TYR A 55 -2.06 -29.36 14.17
C TYR A 55 -0.98 -28.35 14.58
N VAL A 56 -0.37 -27.65 13.62
CA VAL A 56 0.55 -26.53 13.90
C VAL A 56 -0.17 -25.38 14.62
N LEU A 57 -1.36 -24.97 14.15
CA LEU A 57 -2.16 -23.94 14.82
C LEU A 57 -2.51 -24.34 16.26
N LEU A 58 -2.87 -25.61 16.49
CA LEU A 58 -3.14 -26.14 17.83
C LEU A 58 -1.87 -26.18 18.70
N ALA A 59 -0.72 -26.53 18.13
CA ALA A 59 0.56 -26.49 18.83
C ALA A 59 0.95 -25.07 19.26
N LEU A 60 0.68 -24.06 18.42
CA LEU A 60 0.85 -22.65 18.78
C LEU A 60 -0.15 -22.22 19.87
N ALA A 61 -1.43 -22.58 19.71
CA ALA A 61 -2.49 -22.24 20.65
C ALA A 61 -2.22 -22.74 22.08
N ARG A 62 -1.68 -23.96 22.23
CA ARG A 62 -1.35 -24.55 23.55
C ARG A 62 -0.29 -23.76 24.34
N ARG A 63 0.49 -22.92 23.67
CA ARG A 63 1.66 -22.24 24.26
C ARG A 63 1.44 -20.75 24.46
N GLY A 64 0.45 -20.19 23.77
CA GLY A 64 0.38 -18.77 23.49
C GLY A 64 0.63 -18.54 22.01
N THR A 65 -0.42 -18.14 21.30
CA THR A 65 -0.37 -17.87 19.87
C THR A 65 0.43 -16.57 19.65
N PRO A 66 1.52 -16.61 18.88
CA PRO A 66 2.27 -15.40 18.54
C PRO A 66 1.46 -14.52 17.57
N GLU A 67 1.62 -13.20 17.62
CA GLU A 67 0.90 -12.27 16.71
C GLU A 67 1.25 -12.55 15.24
N GLU A 68 2.44 -13.06 14.97
CA GLU A 68 2.91 -13.48 13.65
C GLU A 68 2.07 -14.62 13.04
N ALA A 69 1.33 -15.37 13.86
CA ALA A 69 0.41 -16.40 13.38
C ALA A 69 -0.95 -15.82 12.90
N LEU A 70 -1.27 -14.57 13.26
CA LEU A 70 -2.57 -13.95 12.94
C LEU A 70 -2.95 -13.98 11.45
N PRO A 71 -2.04 -13.75 10.49
CA PRO A 71 -2.40 -13.84 9.07
C PRO A 71 -2.96 -15.22 8.69
N TYR A 72 -2.35 -16.29 9.20
CA TYR A 72 -2.78 -17.66 8.94
C TYR A 72 -4.09 -17.99 9.66
N VAL A 73 -4.22 -17.58 10.93
CA VAL A 73 -5.47 -17.73 11.69
C VAL A 73 -6.63 -17.05 10.97
N LEU A 74 -6.42 -15.82 10.50
CA LEU A 74 -7.44 -15.05 9.81
C LEU A 74 -7.78 -15.61 8.43
N GLU A 75 -6.82 -16.20 7.73
CA GLU A 75 -7.07 -16.91 6.47
C GLU A 75 -8.12 -18.03 6.65
N GLU A 76 -7.93 -18.86 7.69
CA GLU A 76 -8.81 -19.98 8.00
C GLU A 76 -10.18 -19.50 8.51
N LEU A 77 -10.23 -18.45 9.34
CA LEU A 77 -11.52 -17.91 9.83
C LEU A 77 -12.32 -17.21 8.71
N GLU A 78 -11.66 -16.57 7.75
CA GLU A 78 -12.34 -15.82 6.70
C GLU A 78 -12.89 -16.68 5.57
N SER A 79 -12.12 -17.69 5.20
CA SER A 79 -12.33 -18.41 3.95
C SER A 79 -12.26 -19.93 4.10
N GLY A 80 -11.90 -20.42 5.29
CA GLY A 80 -11.83 -21.84 5.60
C GLY A 80 -13.19 -22.53 5.43
N ARG A 81 -13.14 -23.77 4.96
CA ARG A 81 -14.31 -24.65 4.77
C ARG A 81 -14.14 -26.03 5.40
N ASP A 82 -13.01 -26.24 6.05
CA ASP A 82 -12.64 -27.48 6.72
C ASP A 82 -12.81 -27.26 8.23
N ALA A 83 -13.63 -28.09 8.86
CA ALA A 83 -13.99 -27.92 10.27
C ALA A 83 -12.75 -27.94 11.17
N TYR A 84 -11.76 -28.80 10.87
CA TYR A 84 -10.57 -28.94 11.69
C TYR A 84 -9.70 -27.68 11.68
N LEU A 85 -9.44 -27.11 10.49
CA LEU A 85 -8.67 -25.87 10.38
C LEU A 85 -9.36 -24.67 11.03
N VAL A 86 -10.69 -24.55 10.84
CA VAL A 86 -11.47 -23.46 11.43
C VAL A 86 -11.51 -23.56 12.95
N ALA A 87 -11.71 -24.77 13.49
CA ALA A 87 -11.67 -25.04 14.92
C ALA A 87 -10.28 -24.74 15.51
N ALA A 88 -9.21 -25.20 14.84
CA ALA A 88 -7.83 -24.92 15.24
C ALA A 88 -7.51 -23.43 15.23
N ALA A 89 -7.99 -22.69 14.23
CA ALA A 89 -7.82 -21.24 14.15
C ALA A 89 -8.60 -20.50 15.25
N ALA A 90 -9.83 -20.91 15.57
CA ALA A 90 -10.59 -20.35 16.68
C ALA A 90 -9.87 -20.57 18.02
N ARG A 91 -9.31 -21.77 18.24
CA ARG A 91 -8.50 -22.07 19.43
C ARG A 91 -7.20 -21.27 19.47
N ALA A 92 -6.58 -21.01 18.33
CA ALA A 92 -5.43 -20.11 18.23
C ALA A 92 -5.79 -18.67 18.61
N VAL A 93 -7.01 -18.18 18.34
CA VAL A 93 -7.46 -16.85 18.82
C VAL A 93 -7.49 -16.80 20.35
N VAL A 94 -8.03 -17.82 21.01
CA VAL A 94 -8.05 -17.92 22.49
C VAL A 94 -6.64 -17.93 23.07
N GLY A 95 -5.69 -18.54 22.36
CA GLY A 95 -4.28 -18.59 22.74
C GLY A 95 -3.54 -17.25 22.61
N LEU A 96 -4.11 -16.21 22.01
CA LEU A 96 -3.45 -14.90 21.93
C LEU A 96 -3.31 -14.26 23.32
N ALA A 97 -2.16 -13.65 23.59
CA ALA A 97 -1.93 -12.93 24.84
C ALA A 97 -2.84 -11.69 24.97
N ARG A 98 -3.00 -10.93 23.88
CA ARG A 98 -3.81 -9.71 23.82
C ARG A 98 -4.67 -9.70 22.55
N PRO A 99 -5.78 -10.43 22.52
CA PRO A 99 -6.59 -10.50 21.32
C PRO A 99 -7.37 -9.19 21.09
N SER A 100 -7.36 -8.68 19.86
CA SER A 100 -8.12 -7.48 19.49
C SER A 100 -9.61 -7.78 19.37
N ALA A 101 -10.46 -6.87 19.84
CA ALA A 101 -11.91 -6.94 19.61
C ALA A 101 -12.30 -7.01 18.11
N ALA A 102 -11.42 -6.56 17.21
CA ALA A 102 -11.60 -6.67 15.77
C ALA A 102 -11.67 -8.14 15.27
N LEU A 103 -11.22 -9.12 16.06
CA LEU A 103 -11.29 -10.55 15.73
C LEU A 103 -12.71 -11.13 15.81
N ALA A 104 -13.65 -10.41 16.44
CA ALA A 104 -15.04 -10.85 16.54
C ALA A 104 -15.71 -11.02 15.16
N GLU A 105 -15.45 -10.12 14.22
CA GLU A 105 -16.08 -10.21 12.89
C GLU A 105 -15.52 -11.35 12.01
N PRO A 106 -14.20 -11.63 11.98
CA PRO A 106 -13.69 -12.90 11.45
C PRO A 106 -14.34 -14.14 12.04
N LEU A 107 -14.49 -14.23 13.36
CA LEU A 107 -15.11 -15.39 14.00
C LEU A 107 -16.59 -15.53 13.62
N ARG A 108 -17.36 -14.44 13.59
CA ARG A 108 -18.76 -14.48 13.13
C ARG A 108 -18.88 -14.88 11.67
N SER A 109 -17.97 -14.42 10.81
CA SER A 109 -17.90 -14.87 9.42
C SER A 109 -17.59 -16.36 9.34
N ALA A 110 -16.63 -16.86 10.13
CA ALA A 110 -16.29 -18.28 10.19
C ALA A 110 -17.51 -19.12 10.60
N LEU A 111 -18.26 -18.66 11.61
CA LEU A 111 -19.48 -19.33 12.09
C LEU A 111 -20.53 -19.45 10.98
N ARG A 112 -20.77 -18.37 10.23
CA ARG A 112 -21.69 -18.39 9.08
C ARG A 112 -21.21 -19.34 7.98
N ASN A 113 -19.90 -19.38 7.72
CA ASN A 113 -19.31 -20.17 6.65
C ASN A 113 -19.29 -21.67 6.95
N ILE A 114 -19.04 -22.07 8.20
CA ILE A 114 -18.82 -23.47 8.59
C ILE A 114 -20.09 -24.18 9.05
N ARG A 115 -21.19 -23.46 9.32
CA ARG A 115 -22.43 -24.00 9.90
C ARG A 115 -23.00 -25.24 9.18
N GLN A 116 -22.78 -25.38 7.87
CA GLN A 116 -23.25 -26.52 7.07
C GLN A 116 -22.21 -27.65 6.92
N ARG A 117 -21.07 -27.54 7.62
CA ARG A 117 -19.89 -28.42 7.54
C ARG A 117 -19.24 -28.57 8.91
N ASP A 118 -20.07 -28.58 9.96
CA ASP A 118 -19.62 -28.58 11.34
C ASP A 118 -19.39 -30.01 11.83
N ASP A 119 -18.32 -30.62 11.34
CA ASP A 119 -17.97 -32.01 11.67
C ASP A 119 -17.54 -32.14 13.14
N ALA A 120 -17.73 -33.33 13.73
CA ALA A 120 -17.22 -33.67 15.05
C ALA A 120 -15.70 -33.95 15.00
N LEU A 121 -14.95 -33.37 15.94
CA LEU A 121 -13.49 -33.33 15.93
C LEU A 121 -12.92 -33.69 17.31
N ASP A 122 -11.66 -34.16 17.34
CA ASP A 122 -10.83 -34.22 18.56
C ASP A 122 -9.54 -33.43 18.28
N LEU A 123 -9.45 -32.23 18.87
CA LEU A 123 -8.33 -31.29 18.64
C LEU A 123 -7.05 -31.67 19.40
N ASP A 124 -7.06 -32.73 20.19
CA ASP A 124 -5.85 -33.22 20.85
C ASP A 124 -5.09 -34.23 19.98
N ARG A 125 -5.65 -34.62 18.82
CA ARG A 125 -5.07 -35.62 17.92
C ARG A 125 -4.64 -35.01 16.58
N TYR A 126 -3.57 -35.59 16.02
CA TYR A 126 -3.07 -35.26 14.68
C TYR A 126 -3.90 -35.92 13.56
N GLN A 127 -4.36 -37.16 13.78
CA GLN A 127 -5.26 -37.88 12.89
C GLN A 127 -6.55 -38.23 13.64
N ILE A 128 -7.68 -37.97 12.98
CA ILE A 128 -9.03 -38.24 13.51
C ILE A 128 -9.42 -39.64 13.04
N GLU A 129 -9.14 -40.65 13.86
CA GLU A 129 -9.53 -42.05 13.63
C GLU A 129 -10.22 -42.64 14.86
N GLY A 130 -11.34 -43.34 14.65
CA GLY A 130 -12.07 -44.04 15.69
C GLY A 130 -12.87 -43.14 16.64
N ALA A 131 -12.97 -43.57 17.91
CA ALA A 131 -13.75 -42.85 18.92
C ALA A 131 -13.14 -41.48 19.26
N LEU A 132 -14.02 -40.50 19.51
CA LEU A 132 -13.70 -39.11 19.89
C LEU A 132 -13.98 -38.91 21.39
N PRO A 133 -13.04 -39.23 22.29
CA PRO A 133 -13.26 -39.14 23.73
C PRO A 133 -13.39 -37.69 24.22
N ARG A 134 -12.81 -36.74 23.49
CA ARG A 134 -12.90 -35.29 23.77
C ARG A 134 -13.38 -34.60 22.49
N PHE A 135 -14.65 -34.82 22.18
CA PHE A 135 -15.25 -34.27 20.98
C PHE A 135 -15.55 -32.77 21.13
N THR A 136 -15.44 -32.05 20.03
CA THR A 136 -15.90 -30.66 19.86
C THR A 136 -16.32 -30.47 18.41
N THR A 137 -16.93 -29.33 18.07
CA THR A 137 -17.11 -28.90 16.68
C THR A 137 -16.42 -27.57 16.39
N ALA A 138 -16.39 -27.16 15.12
CA ALA A 138 -15.84 -25.85 14.74
C ALA A 138 -16.73 -24.71 15.27
N CYS A 139 -18.06 -24.86 15.23
CA CYS A 139 -18.98 -23.87 15.81
C CYS A 139 -18.74 -23.68 17.30
N GLU A 140 -18.59 -24.77 18.07
CA GLU A 140 -18.34 -24.70 19.52
C GLU A 140 -17.04 -23.98 19.85
N GLU A 141 -15.96 -24.23 19.10
CA GLU A 141 -14.68 -23.54 19.29
C GLU A 141 -14.76 -22.06 18.90
N ILE A 142 -15.51 -21.72 17.84
CA ILE A 142 -15.73 -20.32 17.45
C ILE A 142 -16.53 -19.58 18.53
N GLU A 143 -17.59 -20.19 19.05
CA GLU A 143 -18.41 -19.59 20.12
C GLU A 143 -17.59 -19.40 21.39
N ARG A 144 -16.74 -20.36 21.75
CA ARG A 144 -15.79 -20.24 22.86
C ARG A 144 -14.81 -19.08 22.66
N ALA A 145 -14.27 -18.93 21.45
CA ALA A 145 -13.38 -17.82 21.12
C ALA A 145 -14.10 -16.46 21.18
N LEU A 146 -15.35 -16.38 20.72
CA LEU A 146 -16.18 -15.18 20.85
C LEU A 146 -16.46 -14.82 22.31
N ALA A 147 -16.74 -15.82 23.17
CA ALA A 147 -16.96 -15.62 24.59
C ALA A 147 -15.69 -15.14 25.31
N ASP A 148 -14.53 -15.74 25.00
CA ASP A 148 -13.23 -15.31 25.54
C ASP A 148 -12.89 -13.87 25.14
N LEU A 149 -13.10 -13.50 23.86
CA LEU A 149 -12.94 -12.11 23.40
C LEU A 149 -13.83 -11.13 24.16
N ALA A 150 -15.11 -11.49 24.36
CA ALA A 150 -16.06 -10.64 25.08
C ALA A 150 -15.66 -10.47 26.56
N ALA A 151 -15.18 -11.53 27.20
CA ALA A 151 -14.71 -11.48 28.59
C ALA A 151 -13.46 -10.59 28.73
N ARG A 152 -12.51 -10.67 27.80
CA ARG A 152 -11.28 -9.86 27.82
C ARG A 152 -11.50 -8.40 27.41
N ALA A 153 -12.54 -8.10 26.63
CA ALA A 153 -12.93 -6.74 26.29
C ALA A 153 -13.62 -5.98 27.44
N ALA A 154 -14.00 -6.68 28.52
CA ALA A 154 -14.59 -6.07 29.72
C ALA A 154 -13.56 -5.44 30.67
N ASP A 155 -12.25 -5.67 30.45
CA ASP A 155 -11.18 -4.89 31.09
C ASP A 155 -11.05 -3.52 30.40
N PRO A 156 -10.94 -2.40 31.14
CA PRO A 156 -10.91 -1.07 30.54
C PRO A 156 -9.64 -0.90 29.67
N PRO A 157 -9.77 -0.36 28.46
CA PRO A 157 -8.62 -0.13 27.58
C PRO A 157 -7.80 1.05 28.11
N ASP A 158 -6.49 0.84 28.23
CA ASP A 158 -5.51 1.93 28.34
C ASP A 158 -5.53 2.76 27.04
N ASP A 159 -5.41 4.08 27.17
CA ASP A 159 -5.90 5.14 26.27
C ASP A 159 -5.12 5.28 24.93
N GLY A 160 -4.91 4.19 24.19
CA GLY A 160 -4.10 4.19 22.97
C GLY A 160 -4.71 3.55 21.72
N CYS A 161 -5.87 2.90 21.80
CA CYS A 161 -6.21 1.82 20.87
C CYS A 161 -7.24 2.13 19.77
N CYS A 162 -7.28 3.36 19.25
CA CYS A 162 -8.00 3.66 17.99
C CYS A 162 -7.07 3.54 16.77
N ARG A 163 -6.49 2.36 16.56
CA ARG A 163 -6.07 1.89 15.23
C ARG A 163 -6.43 0.42 15.12
N ALA A 164 -7.45 0.12 14.31
CA ALA A 164 -7.53 -1.21 13.72
C ALA A 164 -6.17 -1.50 13.06
N PRO A 165 -5.63 -2.73 13.14
CA PRO A 165 -4.42 -3.06 12.40
C PRO A 165 -4.74 -2.83 10.93
N SER A 166 -4.25 -1.70 10.40
CA SER A 166 -4.30 -1.37 8.98
C SER A 166 -3.80 -2.60 8.24
N ALA A 167 -4.49 -3.02 7.19
CA ALA A 167 -4.08 -4.10 6.31
C ALA A 167 -2.54 -4.15 6.24
N MET A 168 -1.98 -5.20 6.83
CA MET A 168 -0.55 -5.29 7.14
C MET A 168 0.22 -5.09 5.83
N ARG A 169 0.76 -3.88 5.64
CA ARG A 169 1.61 -3.57 4.50
C ARG A 169 2.85 -4.43 4.66
N ASP A 170 3.07 -5.38 3.77
CA ASP A 170 4.38 -5.99 3.72
C ASP A 170 5.36 -4.97 3.12
N GLU A 171 6.11 -4.30 3.99
CA GLU A 171 7.14 -3.32 3.59
C GLU A 171 8.23 -3.95 2.70
N ARG A 172 8.30 -5.29 2.61
CA ARG A 172 9.22 -6.04 1.73
C ARG A 172 8.76 -6.11 0.27
N ASP A 173 7.62 -5.51 -0.08
CA ASP A 173 7.11 -5.45 -1.47
C ASP A 173 7.64 -4.23 -2.26
N VAL A 174 8.24 -3.24 -1.60
CA VAL A 174 8.45 -1.89 -2.15
C VAL A 174 9.68 -1.77 -3.10
N ALA A 175 10.52 -2.80 -3.23
CA ALA A 175 11.82 -2.70 -3.90
C ALA A 175 12.09 -3.71 -5.04
N ARG A 176 11.05 -4.18 -5.76
CA ARG A 176 11.25 -5.12 -6.89
C ARG A 176 11.38 -4.40 -8.22
N ASP A 177 12.27 -4.92 -9.08
CA ASP A 177 12.48 -4.41 -10.43
C ASP A 177 11.31 -4.83 -11.35
N PRO A 178 10.45 -3.88 -11.76
CA PRO A 178 9.23 -4.18 -12.50
C PRO A 178 9.49 -4.66 -13.94
N THR A 179 10.73 -4.49 -14.44
CA THR A 179 11.11 -4.95 -15.79
C THR A 179 11.24 -6.47 -15.88
N ARG A 180 11.30 -7.18 -14.75
CA ARG A 180 11.32 -8.65 -14.73
C ARG A 180 10.08 -9.31 -15.33
N LEU A 181 8.97 -8.57 -15.45
CA LEU A 181 7.76 -9.05 -16.10
C LEU A 181 7.72 -8.76 -17.61
N ASP A 182 8.75 -8.12 -18.16
CA ASP A 182 8.86 -7.82 -19.58
C ASP A 182 9.16 -9.06 -20.42
N GLY A 183 8.60 -9.08 -21.62
CA GLY A 183 8.67 -10.21 -22.54
C GLY A 183 7.81 -11.41 -22.11
N ILE A 184 7.12 -11.36 -20.97
CA ILE A 184 6.18 -12.41 -20.56
C ILE A 184 4.89 -12.21 -21.36
N ARG A 185 4.59 -13.16 -22.25
CA ARG A 185 3.34 -13.17 -23.01
C ARG A 185 2.15 -13.50 -22.13
N ALA A 186 1.04 -12.82 -22.36
CA ALA A 186 -0.25 -13.14 -21.77
C ALA A 186 -1.37 -12.95 -22.80
N THR A 187 -2.40 -13.77 -22.68
CA THR A 187 -3.63 -13.69 -23.48
C THR A 187 -4.74 -13.12 -22.60
N ASP A 188 -5.51 -12.16 -23.12
CA ASP A 188 -6.68 -11.65 -22.40
C ASP A 188 -7.97 -12.47 -22.63
N GLN A 189 -9.06 -12.11 -21.96
CA GLN A 189 -10.36 -12.78 -22.09
C GLN A 189 -11.00 -12.71 -23.48
N SER A 190 -10.50 -11.84 -24.37
CA SER A 190 -10.93 -11.74 -25.76
C SER A 190 -10.07 -12.58 -26.71
N GLY A 191 -9.01 -13.21 -26.21
CA GLY A 191 -8.02 -13.92 -27.02
C GLY A 191 -6.92 -13.02 -27.57
N ALA A 192 -6.83 -11.76 -27.14
CA ALA A 192 -5.78 -10.86 -27.58
C ALA A 192 -4.48 -11.12 -26.82
N GLU A 193 -3.39 -11.27 -27.56
CA GLU A 193 -2.04 -11.42 -27.00
C GLU A 193 -1.46 -10.04 -26.61
N LEU A 194 -0.78 -10.00 -25.47
CA LEU A 194 -0.10 -8.81 -24.95
C LEU A 194 1.16 -9.18 -24.18
N ASP A 195 2.02 -8.18 -23.98
CA ASP A 195 3.13 -8.25 -23.05
C ASP A 195 2.67 -7.86 -21.64
N LEU A 196 2.86 -8.76 -20.67
CA LEU A 196 2.38 -8.57 -19.31
C LEU A 196 3.02 -7.34 -18.65
N GLY A 197 4.34 -7.21 -18.73
CA GLY A 197 5.06 -6.08 -18.13
C GLY A 197 4.62 -4.74 -18.71
N ALA A 198 4.51 -4.64 -20.04
CA ALA A 198 4.03 -3.45 -20.72
C ALA A 198 2.58 -3.10 -20.35
N HIS A 199 1.69 -4.11 -20.25
CA HIS A 199 0.30 -3.90 -19.83
C HIS A 199 0.17 -3.43 -18.37
N LEU A 200 1.04 -3.90 -17.48
CA LEU A 200 1.06 -3.46 -16.08
C LEU A 200 1.72 -2.09 -15.87
N ARG A 201 2.32 -1.49 -16.91
CA ARG A 201 2.98 -0.17 -16.86
C ARG A 201 2.23 0.93 -17.62
N GLY A 202 2.59 2.17 -17.34
CA GLY A 202 2.05 3.38 -18.00
C GLY A 202 0.83 3.97 -17.28
N ALA A 203 0.12 3.17 -16.49
CA ALA A 203 -0.96 3.60 -15.60
C ALA A 203 -0.84 2.89 -14.25
N VAL A 204 -1.51 3.41 -13.21
CA VAL A 204 -1.64 2.66 -11.95
C VAL A 204 -2.46 1.40 -12.24
N SER A 205 -1.96 0.25 -11.80
CA SER A 205 -2.57 -1.05 -12.07
C SER A 205 -2.91 -1.75 -10.77
N ILE A 206 -4.11 -2.31 -10.68
CA ILE A 206 -4.58 -3.15 -9.59
C ILE A 206 -4.59 -4.58 -10.11
N VAL A 207 -3.85 -5.47 -9.46
CA VAL A 207 -3.68 -6.86 -9.90
C VAL A 207 -4.15 -7.81 -8.80
N ALA A 208 -5.05 -8.71 -9.14
CA ALA A 208 -5.48 -9.81 -8.26
C ALA A 208 -5.26 -11.14 -8.96
N PHE A 209 -5.27 -12.23 -8.19
CA PHE A 209 -5.12 -13.58 -8.72
C PHE A 209 -6.29 -14.49 -8.36
N PHE A 210 -6.60 -15.43 -9.24
CA PHE A 210 -7.72 -16.37 -9.11
C PHE A 210 -7.50 -17.59 -10.01
N TYR A 211 -8.40 -18.57 -9.99
CA TYR A 211 -8.49 -19.60 -11.04
C TYR A 211 -9.90 -20.15 -11.07
N THR A 212 -10.34 -20.65 -12.22
CA THR A 212 -11.77 -20.94 -12.44
C THR A 212 -12.24 -22.22 -11.75
N ARG A 213 -11.34 -23.19 -11.53
CA ARG A 213 -11.61 -24.46 -10.84
C ARG A 213 -11.67 -24.35 -9.32
N CYS A 214 -11.52 -23.16 -8.76
CA CYS A 214 -11.62 -22.96 -7.31
C CYS A 214 -13.05 -23.25 -6.82
N GLU A 215 -13.22 -24.33 -6.06
CA GLU A 215 -14.52 -24.74 -5.53
C GLU A 215 -14.97 -23.93 -4.30
N ASN A 216 -14.08 -23.12 -3.73
CA ASN A 216 -14.36 -22.30 -2.56
C ASN A 216 -15.02 -20.96 -2.98
N PRO A 217 -16.33 -20.77 -2.76
CA PRO A 217 -17.03 -19.56 -3.18
C PRO A 217 -16.54 -18.32 -2.43
N ASN A 218 -16.00 -18.50 -1.22
CA ASN A 218 -15.45 -17.45 -0.38
C ASN A 218 -13.99 -17.12 -0.72
N LYS A 219 -13.39 -17.76 -1.73
CA LYS A 219 -12.04 -17.46 -2.24
C LYS A 219 -12.11 -16.79 -3.61
N CYS A 220 -11.69 -17.45 -4.69
CA CYS A 220 -11.57 -16.86 -6.04
C CYS A 220 -12.85 -16.19 -6.53
N SER A 221 -14.01 -16.81 -6.30
CA SER A 221 -15.30 -16.26 -6.74
C SER A 221 -15.64 -14.95 -6.03
N LEU A 222 -15.38 -14.88 -4.72
CA LEU A 222 -15.56 -13.67 -3.93
C LEU A 222 -14.54 -12.59 -4.31
N THR A 223 -13.27 -12.95 -4.55
CA THR A 223 -12.23 -12.02 -5.06
C THR A 223 -12.70 -11.28 -6.30
N ILE A 224 -13.20 -12.01 -7.31
CA ILE A 224 -13.68 -11.39 -8.56
C ILE A 224 -14.92 -10.51 -8.31
N SER A 225 -15.85 -10.95 -7.47
CA SER A 225 -17.05 -10.17 -7.13
C SER A 225 -16.68 -8.87 -6.40
N ARG A 226 -15.63 -8.87 -5.57
CA ARG A 226 -15.09 -7.67 -4.91
C ARG A 226 -14.37 -6.76 -5.89
N LEU A 227 -13.60 -7.30 -6.85
CA LEU A 227 -13.01 -6.49 -7.92
C LEU A 227 -14.09 -5.75 -8.72
N ALA A 228 -15.21 -6.39 -9.00
CA ALA A 228 -16.35 -5.73 -9.64
C ALA A 228 -16.93 -4.59 -8.78
N GLY A 229 -16.95 -4.75 -7.44
CA GLY A 229 -17.27 -3.67 -6.50
C GLY A 229 -16.27 -2.52 -6.56
N LEU A 230 -14.98 -2.85 -6.53
CA LEU A 230 -13.89 -1.88 -6.63
C LEU A 230 -13.90 -1.11 -7.96
N GLN A 231 -14.25 -1.75 -9.08
CA GLN A 231 -14.46 -1.07 -10.37
C GLN A 231 -15.54 0.01 -10.27
N ARG A 232 -16.64 -0.26 -9.56
CA ARG A 232 -17.70 0.74 -9.33
C ARG A 232 -17.20 1.89 -8.45
N ALA A 233 -16.46 1.58 -7.38
CA ALA A 233 -15.88 2.59 -6.50
C ALA A 233 -14.88 3.50 -7.26
N LEU A 234 -14.01 2.92 -8.09
CA LEU A 234 -13.07 3.67 -8.94
C LEU A 234 -13.80 4.56 -9.94
N ARG A 235 -14.86 4.07 -10.59
CA ARG A 235 -15.68 4.88 -11.50
C ARG A 235 -16.37 6.03 -10.78
N ALA A 236 -16.94 5.79 -9.59
CA ALA A 236 -17.56 6.83 -8.77
C ALA A 236 -16.58 7.92 -8.35
N ALA A 237 -15.30 7.57 -8.13
CA ALA A 237 -14.22 8.52 -7.85
C ALA A 237 -13.62 9.19 -9.10
N GLY A 238 -14.16 8.95 -10.31
CA GLY A 238 -13.62 9.50 -11.56
C GLY A 238 -12.28 8.87 -12.00
N LEU A 239 -11.93 7.70 -11.45
CA LEU A 239 -10.67 6.99 -11.70
C LEU A 239 -10.79 5.82 -12.69
N GLY A 240 -12.01 5.48 -13.13
CA GLY A 240 -12.28 4.27 -13.92
C GLY A 240 -11.47 4.09 -15.20
N GLU A 241 -11.14 5.19 -15.89
CA GLU A 241 -10.31 5.17 -17.12
C GLU A 241 -8.81 5.36 -16.84
N SER A 242 -8.46 5.82 -15.64
CA SER A 242 -7.07 6.17 -15.26
C SER A 242 -6.34 5.03 -14.54
N VAL A 243 -7.07 3.98 -14.16
CA VAL A 243 -6.58 2.86 -13.37
C VAL A 243 -6.94 1.58 -14.09
N ARG A 244 -5.97 0.68 -14.24
CA ARG A 244 -6.20 -0.65 -14.81
C ARG A 244 -6.53 -1.63 -13.71
N VAL A 245 -7.51 -2.51 -13.94
CA VAL A 245 -7.81 -3.63 -13.04
C VAL A 245 -7.61 -4.92 -13.81
N SER A 246 -6.71 -5.78 -13.31
CA SER A 246 -6.38 -7.05 -13.95
C SER A 246 -6.54 -8.20 -12.97
N ALA A 247 -7.23 -9.26 -13.39
CA ALA A 247 -7.25 -10.53 -12.66
C ALA A 247 -6.44 -11.57 -13.44
N ILE A 248 -5.43 -12.16 -12.81
CA ILE A 248 -4.51 -13.11 -13.45
C ILE A 248 -4.81 -14.52 -12.95
N SER A 249 -4.90 -15.49 -13.87
CA SER A 249 -5.13 -16.88 -13.50
C SER A 249 -3.89 -17.54 -12.87
N TYR A 250 -4.08 -18.29 -11.78
CA TYR A 250 -3.11 -19.24 -11.21
C TYR A 250 -2.99 -20.53 -12.01
N ASP A 251 -3.87 -20.75 -12.96
CA ASP A 251 -4.03 -22.01 -13.70
C ASP A 251 -4.12 -21.76 -15.20
N PRO A 252 -3.09 -21.12 -15.79
CA PRO A 252 -3.14 -20.73 -17.19
C PRO A 252 -3.27 -21.93 -18.14
N SER A 253 -2.88 -23.14 -17.74
CA SER A 253 -3.06 -24.34 -18.56
C SER A 253 -4.53 -24.73 -18.75
N HIS A 254 -5.39 -24.46 -17.77
CA HIS A 254 -6.82 -24.77 -17.84
C HIS A 254 -7.70 -23.56 -18.20
N ASP A 255 -7.34 -22.38 -17.69
CA ASP A 255 -8.17 -21.18 -17.78
C ASP A 255 -8.06 -20.50 -19.15
N THR A 256 -8.81 -21.03 -20.12
CA THR A 256 -8.88 -20.48 -21.49
C THR A 256 -9.53 -19.08 -21.54
N PRO A 257 -9.21 -18.24 -22.54
CA PRO A 257 -9.84 -16.92 -22.71
C PRO A 257 -11.36 -16.91 -22.62
N ALA A 258 -12.04 -17.89 -23.24
CA ALA A 258 -13.49 -18.02 -23.21
C ALA A 258 -14.03 -18.30 -21.79
N LEU A 259 -13.32 -19.13 -21.02
CA LEU A 259 -13.66 -19.43 -19.63
C LEU A 259 -13.42 -18.21 -18.75
N LEU A 260 -12.31 -17.49 -18.95
CA LEU A 260 -12.02 -16.23 -18.25
C LEU A 260 -13.13 -15.20 -18.44
N LYS A 261 -13.58 -15.01 -19.68
CA LYS A 261 -14.68 -14.09 -20.04
C LYS A 261 -15.97 -14.46 -19.31
N THR A 262 -16.35 -15.74 -19.36
CA THR A 262 -17.58 -16.24 -18.72
C THR A 262 -17.50 -16.13 -17.20
N TYR A 263 -16.36 -16.49 -16.61
CA TYR A 263 -16.15 -16.47 -15.17
C TYR A 263 -16.22 -15.05 -14.59
N GLY A 264 -15.57 -14.08 -15.24
CA GLY A 264 -15.60 -12.68 -14.82
C GLY A 264 -16.98 -12.05 -14.98
N ALA A 265 -17.63 -12.24 -16.14
CA ALA A 265 -18.94 -11.66 -16.43
C ALA A 265 -20.03 -12.17 -15.47
N SER A 266 -20.04 -13.47 -15.17
CA SER A 266 -21.00 -14.06 -14.20
C SER A 266 -20.84 -13.55 -12.77
N ARG A 267 -19.74 -12.88 -12.44
CA ARG A 267 -19.45 -12.26 -11.13
C ARG A 267 -19.52 -10.73 -11.17
N GLY A 268 -20.06 -10.18 -12.26
CA GLY A 268 -20.27 -8.74 -12.43
C GLY A 268 -19.01 -7.94 -12.76
N PHE A 269 -17.89 -8.59 -13.09
CA PHE A 269 -16.69 -7.90 -13.54
C PHE A 269 -16.95 -7.27 -14.91
N VAL A 270 -16.64 -5.99 -15.07
CA VAL A 270 -16.86 -5.26 -16.32
C VAL A 270 -15.54 -5.23 -17.10
N PHE A 271 -15.55 -5.80 -18.30
CA PHE A 271 -14.40 -5.80 -19.20
C PHE A 271 -14.41 -4.56 -20.10
N ASP A 272 -13.26 -3.89 -20.23
CA ASP A 272 -13.05 -2.74 -21.10
C ASP A 272 -11.55 -2.58 -21.43
N GLY A 273 -11.14 -1.44 -22.02
CA GLY A 273 -9.74 -1.19 -22.37
C GLY A 273 -8.77 -1.25 -21.20
N SER A 274 -9.23 -0.89 -19.99
CA SER A 274 -8.46 -0.81 -18.75
C SER A 274 -8.66 -2.04 -17.85
N ASN A 275 -9.74 -2.79 -18.05
CA ASN A 275 -10.16 -3.88 -17.19
C ASN A 275 -10.15 -5.23 -17.90
N ARG A 276 -9.21 -6.11 -17.52
CA ARG A 276 -8.93 -7.37 -18.24
C ARG A 276 -8.73 -8.56 -17.32
N PHE A 277 -9.04 -9.75 -17.80
CA PHE A 277 -8.56 -11.00 -17.21
C PHE A 277 -7.41 -11.52 -18.05
N LEU A 278 -6.37 -12.04 -17.41
CA LEU A 278 -5.13 -12.42 -18.08
C LEU A 278 -4.78 -13.88 -17.80
N ARG A 279 -4.45 -14.58 -18.87
CA ARG A 279 -3.84 -15.90 -18.88
C ARG A 279 -2.38 -15.72 -19.29
N VAL A 280 -1.46 -15.87 -18.34
CA VAL A 280 -0.02 -15.81 -18.63
C VAL A 280 0.44 -17.08 -19.35
N ASP A 281 1.50 -17.00 -20.13
CA ASP A 281 2.19 -18.18 -20.66
C ASP A 281 2.47 -19.21 -19.54
N PRO A 282 1.91 -20.45 -19.63
CA PRO A 282 2.07 -21.46 -18.60
C PRO A 282 3.53 -21.76 -18.24
N GLU A 283 4.43 -21.70 -19.21
CA GLU A 283 5.86 -22.01 -19.00
C GLU A 283 6.60 -20.92 -18.21
N ARG A 284 6.05 -19.70 -18.20
CA ARG A 284 6.65 -18.53 -17.53
C ARG A 284 5.86 -18.05 -16.31
N PHE A 285 4.76 -18.72 -15.94
CA PHE A 285 3.96 -18.32 -14.78
C PHE A 285 4.76 -18.32 -13.48
N ASP A 286 5.68 -19.27 -13.31
CA ASP A 286 6.55 -19.33 -12.12
C ASP A 286 7.43 -18.09 -11.93
N GLU A 287 7.78 -17.40 -13.02
CA GLU A 287 8.48 -16.12 -12.96
C GLU A 287 7.60 -15.03 -12.36
N VAL A 288 6.32 -14.98 -12.76
CA VAL A 288 5.32 -14.07 -12.20
C VAL A 288 5.08 -14.39 -10.73
N ALA A 289 4.88 -15.67 -10.40
CA ALA A 289 4.63 -16.13 -9.04
C ALA A 289 5.79 -15.77 -8.09
N ARG A 290 7.04 -16.01 -8.49
CA ARG A 290 8.23 -15.62 -7.70
C ARG A 290 8.43 -14.12 -7.64
N HIS A 291 8.19 -13.40 -8.73
CA HIS A 291 8.35 -11.95 -8.76
C HIS A 291 7.36 -11.26 -7.82
N LEU A 292 6.11 -11.73 -7.78
CA LEU A 292 5.07 -11.16 -6.92
C LEU A 292 5.01 -11.82 -5.53
N ARG A 293 5.73 -12.93 -5.31
CA ARG A 293 5.72 -13.76 -4.08
C ARG A 293 4.34 -14.29 -3.77
N LEU A 294 3.68 -14.82 -4.80
CA LEU A 294 2.36 -15.42 -4.66
C LEU A 294 2.43 -16.65 -3.76
N GLY A 295 1.60 -16.71 -2.73
CA GLY A 295 1.43 -17.90 -1.90
C GLY A 295 0.57 -18.96 -2.58
N VAL A 296 1.06 -19.57 -3.68
CA VAL A 296 0.33 -20.61 -4.45
C VAL A 296 1.06 -21.94 -4.39
N GLY A 297 0.31 -23.03 -4.24
CA GLY A 297 0.80 -24.40 -4.22
C GLY A 297 0.10 -25.26 -5.27
N TYR A 298 0.85 -26.22 -5.81
CA TYR A 298 0.38 -27.15 -6.83
C TYR A 298 0.54 -28.60 -6.38
N ALA A 299 -0.42 -29.45 -6.76
CA ALA A 299 -0.27 -30.90 -6.78
C ALA A 299 -0.27 -31.34 -8.25
N GLY A 300 0.92 -31.54 -8.83
CA GLY A 300 1.06 -31.67 -10.28
C GLY A 300 0.69 -30.36 -10.98
N SER A 301 -0.25 -30.39 -11.93
CA SER A 301 -0.74 -29.21 -12.65
C SER A 301 -2.00 -28.58 -12.04
N ILE A 302 -2.48 -29.09 -10.91
CA ILE A 302 -3.70 -28.62 -10.26
C ILE A 302 -3.32 -27.69 -9.11
N VAL A 303 -3.88 -26.48 -9.12
CA VAL A 303 -3.81 -25.55 -7.98
C VAL A 303 -4.48 -26.24 -6.79
N ASN A 304 -3.68 -26.65 -5.81
CA ASN A 304 -4.20 -27.26 -4.59
C ASN A 304 -4.42 -26.22 -3.49
N ARG A 305 -3.68 -25.10 -3.55
CA ARG A 305 -3.71 -24.02 -2.56
C ARG A 305 -3.35 -22.69 -3.20
N HIS A 306 -3.91 -21.63 -2.64
CA HIS A 306 -3.48 -20.27 -2.94
C HIS A 306 -3.94 -19.30 -1.85
N ARG A 307 -3.11 -18.28 -1.62
CA ARG A 307 -3.46 -17.06 -0.88
C ARG A 307 -4.21 -16.09 -1.79
N ILE A 308 -4.99 -15.19 -1.21
CA ILE A 308 -5.68 -14.13 -1.97
C ILE A 308 -4.97 -12.83 -1.71
N GLU A 309 -4.50 -12.25 -2.81
CA GLU A 309 -3.62 -11.09 -2.79
C GLU A 309 -4.10 -10.09 -3.84
N LEU A 310 -4.27 -8.85 -3.41
CA LEU A 310 -4.50 -7.70 -4.27
C LEU A 310 -3.26 -6.81 -4.22
N TYR A 311 -2.68 -6.53 -5.38
CA TYR A 311 -1.53 -5.67 -5.53
C TYR A 311 -1.92 -4.36 -6.18
N VAL A 312 -1.39 -3.25 -5.69
CA VAL A 312 -1.45 -1.94 -6.34
C VAL A 312 -0.06 -1.61 -6.86
N LEU A 313 0.04 -1.38 -8.16
CA LEU A 313 1.26 -1.08 -8.88
C LEU A 313 1.24 0.38 -9.34
N ASP A 314 2.36 1.09 -9.21
CA ASP A 314 2.52 2.43 -9.78
C ASP A 314 2.63 2.38 -11.33
N ALA A 315 2.68 3.54 -11.98
CA ALA A 315 2.80 3.63 -13.44
C ALA A 315 4.11 3.05 -14.01
N ARG A 316 5.09 2.70 -13.18
CA ARG A 316 6.32 1.98 -13.58
C ARG A 316 6.20 0.48 -13.36
N GLY A 317 5.07 0.00 -12.84
CA GLY A 317 4.83 -1.41 -12.54
C GLY A 317 5.38 -1.84 -11.18
N ARG A 318 5.81 -0.91 -10.32
CA ARG A 318 6.33 -1.26 -8.98
C ARG A 318 5.18 -1.44 -8.01
N VAL A 319 5.24 -2.50 -7.20
CA VAL A 319 4.27 -2.72 -6.11
C VAL A 319 4.42 -1.61 -5.07
N VAL A 320 3.36 -0.84 -4.87
CA VAL A 320 3.29 0.24 -3.87
C VAL A 320 2.41 -0.11 -2.68
N ALA A 321 1.54 -1.12 -2.83
CA ALA A 321 0.79 -1.74 -1.76
C ALA A 321 0.41 -3.17 -2.14
N SER A 322 0.36 -4.04 -1.14
CA SER A 322 -0.27 -5.35 -1.21
C SER A 322 -1.29 -5.47 -0.10
N PHE A 323 -2.40 -6.13 -0.40
CA PHE A 323 -3.44 -6.46 0.56
C PHE A 323 -3.53 -7.98 0.60
N GLN A 324 -2.94 -8.54 1.66
CA GLN A 324 -3.07 -9.95 1.98
C GLN A 324 -4.42 -10.11 2.68
N ARG A 325 -5.31 -10.97 2.12
CA ARG A 325 -6.67 -11.35 2.58
C ARG A 325 -7.81 -10.88 1.67
N LEU A 326 -8.93 -11.59 1.79
CA LEU A 326 -10.18 -11.35 1.07
C LEU A 326 -10.89 -10.04 1.44
N ARG A 327 -10.49 -9.38 2.53
CA ARG A 327 -11.16 -8.21 3.11
C ARG A 327 -10.35 -6.92 2.95
N TRP A 328 -9.89 -6.62 1.74
CA TRP A 328 -9.48 -5.24 1.47
C TRP A 328 -10.67 -4.29 1.64
N ASP A 329 -10.37 -3.10 2.15
CA ASP A 329 -11.29 -1.97 2.16
C ASP A 329 -11.08 -1.17 0.87
N ASP A 330 -12.14 -0.98 0.11
CA ASP A 330 -12.09 -0.21 -1.14
C ASP A 330 -11.58 1.21 -0.86
N ALA A 331 -11.93 1.85 0.26
CA ALA A 331 -11.44 3.17 0.61
C ALA A 331 -9.92 3.22 0.81
N GLU A 332 -9.34 2.19 1.43
CA GLU A 332 -7.88 2.07 1.60
C GLU A 332 -7.18 1.86 0.25
N VAL A 333 -7.76 1.03 -0.62
CA VAL A 333 -7.25 0.79 -1.97
C VAL A 333 -7.29 2.07 -2.79
N LEU A 334 -8.40 2.82 -2.78
CA LEU A 334 -8.52 4.10 -3.46
C LEU A 334 -7.47 5.10 -2.95
N ALA A 335 -7.27 5.21 -1.64
CA ALA A 335 -6.24 6.08 -1.07
C ALA A 335 -4.81 5.66 -1.51
N CYS A 336 -4.54 4.37 -1.64
CA CYS A 336 -3.27 3.87 -2.22
C CYS A 336 -3.11 4.26 -3.69
N VAL A 337 -4.16 4.09 -4.49
CA VAL A 337 -4.19 4.48 -5.91
C VAL A 337 -3.90 5.97 -6.08
N GLU A 338 -4.57 6.83 -5.32
CA GLU A 338 -4.35 8.29 -5.38
C GLU A 338 -2.91 8.68 -5.02
N ARG A 339 -2.34 8.08 -3.97
CA ARG A 339 -0.93 8.29 -3.60
C ARG A 339 0.02 7.85 -4.71
N ALA A 340 -0.22 6.69 -5.32
CA ALA A 340 0.58 6.17 -6.43
C ALA A 340 0.54 7.11 -7.65
N ARG A 341 -0.61 7.73 -7.92
CA ARG A 341 -0.75 8.76 -8.97
C ARG A 341 -0.01 10.05 -8.61
N ALA A 342 -0.04 10.49 -7.35
CA ALA A 342 0.60 11.72 -6.90
C ALA A 342 2.14 11.67 -6.93
N ASP A 343 2.78 10.50 -6.77
CA ASP A 343 4.24 10.38 -6.94
C ASP A 343 4.70 10.73 -8.37
N ARG A 344 3.81 10.57 -9.37
CA ARG A 344 4.05 11.01 -10.76
C ARG A 344 4.19 12.53 -10.87
N SER A 345 3.38 13.30 -10.15
CA SER A 345 3.39 14.77 -10.23
C SER A 345 4.51 15.40 -9.42
N ARG A 346 4.87 14.82 -8.27
CA ARG A 346 5.92 15.35 -7.37
C ARG A 346 7.35 15.18 -7.90
N ARG A 347 7.62 14.21 -8.77
CA ARG A 347 8.97 14.01 -9.33
C ARG A 347 9.33 14.97 -10.45
N TRP A 348 8.37 15.54 -11.16
CA TRP A 348 8.66 16.51 -12.24
C TRP A 348 8.99 17.91 -11.68
N THR A 349 8.44 18.28 -10.52
CA THR A 349 8.73 19.57 -9.87
C THR A 349 10.06 19.59 -9.11
N ARG A 350 10.61 18.42 -8.76
CA ARG A 350 11.88 18.29 -8.04
C ARG A 350 13.12 18.73 -8.82
N PRO A 351 13.37 18.31 -10.08
CA PRO A 351 14.57 18.74 -10.79
C PRO A 351 14.58 20.26 -11.04
N ALA A 352 13.44 20.87 -11.36
CA ALA A 352 13.37 22.32 -11.53
C ALA A 352 13.59 23.08 -10.21
N ALA A 353 13.01 22.61 -9.10
CA ALA A 353 13.18 23.23 -7.79
C ALA A 353 14.58 22.99 -7.19
N SER A 354 15.19 21.81 -7.40
CA SER A 354 16.52 21.49 -6.89
C SER A 354 17.62 22.15 -7.72
N ILE A 355 17.47 22.25 -9.04
CA ILE A 355 18.40 23.00 -9.90
C ILE A 355 18.26 24.50 -9.60
N GLY A 356 17.03 25.01 -9.50
CA GLY A 356 16.78 26.41 -9.13
C GLY A 356 17.34 26.77 -7.76
N LEU A 357 17.14 25.92 -6.75
CA LEU A 357 17.68 26.12 -5.40
C LEU A 357 19.20 25.96 -5.34
N SER A 358 19.78 25.00 -6.08
CA SER A 358 21.23 24.82 -6.15
C SER A 358 21.92 25.98 -6.87
N MET A 359 21.31 26.51 -7.94
CA MET A 359 21.77 27.73 -8.60
C MET A 359 21.62 28.95 -7.68
N LEU A 360 20.54 29.06 -6.92
CA LEU A 360 20.37 30.12 -5.92
C LEU A 360 21.42 30.03 -4.81
N VAL A 361 21.72 28.84 -4.31
CA VAL A 361 22.73 28.61 -3.27
C VAL A 361 24.16 28.77 -3.80
N ALA A 362 24.38 28.58 -5.10
CA ALA A 362 25.66 28.85 -5.76
C ALA A 362 25.87 30.35 -6.05
N LEU A 363 24.80 31.10 -6.34
CA LEU A 363 24.86 32.54 -6.60
C LEU A 363 24.73 33.42 -5.33
N VAL A 364 24.22 32.90 -4.22
CA VAL A 364 24.10 33.64 -2.96
C VAL A 364 25.32 33.36 -2.08
N PRO A 365 26.16 34.37 -1.76
CA PRO A 365 27.37 34.14 -0.98
C PRO A 365 27.04 33.56 0.40
N LYS A 366 27.68 32.45 0.74
CA LYS A 366 27.48 31.69 1.99
C LYS A 366 28.07 32.37 3.24
N CYS A 367 28.63 33.58 3.13
CA CYS A 367 29.38 34.23 4.20
C CYS A 367 29.00 35.72 4.41
N PRO A 368 28.80 36.21 5.65
CA PRO A 368 28.46 37.61 5.94
C PRO A 368 29.52 38.62 5.48
N ALA A 369 30.81 38.26 5.52
CA ALA A 369 31.90 39.08 5.00
C ALA A 369 31.90 39.18 3.46
N CYS A 370 31.39 38.16 2.78
CA CYS A 370 31.23 38.11 1.33
C CYS A 370 30.06 39.00 0.90
N TRP A 371 29.03 39.12 1.73
CA TRP A 371 27.96 40.12 1.58
C TRP A 371 28.49 41.55 1.73
N LEU A 372 29.43 41.81 2.65
CA LEU A 372 30.13 43.10 2.74
C LEU A 372 31.03 43.36 1.52
N GLY A 373 31.67 42.33 0.96
CA GLY A 373 32.43 42.43 -0.30
C GLY A 373 31.54 42.69 -1.52
N TYR A 374 30.40 42.02 -1.63
CA TYR A 374 29.40 42.26 -2.69
C TYR A 374 28.71 43.61 -2.52
N ALA A 375 28.40 44.00 -1.29
CA ALA A 375 27.91 45.35 -0.99
C ALA A 375 28.98 46.38 -1.33
N GLY A 376 30.28 46.14 -1.09
CA GLY A 376 31.36 47.01 -1.55
C GLY A 376 31.48 47.09 -3.08
N LEU A 377 31.31 45.96 -3.77
CA LEU A 377 31.35 45.87 -5.24
C LEU A 377 30.12 46.52 -5.92
N PHE A 378 28.96 46.51 -5.25
CA PHE A 378 27.68 47.00 -5.78
C PHE A 378 27.04 48.15 -4.98
N GLY A 379 27.72 48.75 -4.02
CA GLY A 379 27.06 49.64 -3.04
C GLY A 379 28.03 50.38 -2.11
N GLY A 380 28.53 51.52 -2.58
CA GLY A 380 29.20 52.52 -1.73
C GLY A 380 29.95 53.56 -2.56
N VAL A 381 30.64 53.10 -3.61
CA VAL A 381 31.39 53.97 -4.54
C VAL A 381 31.08 53.66 -6.02
N GLY A 382 30.48 52.51 -6.34
CA GLY A 382 30.32 52.04 -7.74
C GLY A 382 28.93 52.21 -8.39
N VAL A 383 27.87 52.53 -7.64
CA VAL A 383 26.50 52.60 -8.21
C VAL A 383 26.32 53.79 -9.17
N GLY A 384 27.16 54.81 -9.07
CA GLY A 384 27.20 55.92 -10.02
C GLY A 384 28.13 55.71 -11.22
N ALA A 385 28.93 54.65 -11.25
CA ALA A 385 30.04 54.49 -12.21
C ALA A 385 29.89 53.29 -13.18
N LEU A 386 28.90 52.41 -12.97
CA LEU A 386 28.60 51.36 -13.94
C LEU A 386 27.65 51.94 -15.01
N PRO A 387 28.04 51.98 -16.30
CA PRO A 387 27.12 52.36 -17.36
C PRO A 387 25.93 51.41 -17.33
N TYR A 388 24.75 52.00 -17.17
CA TYR A 388 23.51 51.25 -17.11
C TYR A 388 23.33 50.47 -18.43
N LEU A 389 23.28 49.14 -18.33
CA LEU A 389 23.02 48.29 -19.48
C LEU A 389 21.51 48.30 -19.75
N PRO A 390 21.03 48.83 -20.90
CA PRO A 390 19.60 48.99 -21.17
C PRO A 390 18.80 47.68 -21.13
N TRP A 391 19.46 46.56 -21.44
CA TRP A 391 18.87 45.22 -21.39
C TRP A 391 18.55 44.74 -19.97
N LEU A 392 19.09 45.39 -18.93
CA LEU A 392 18.81 45.03 -17.53
C LEU A 392 17.45 45.57 -17.06
N LEU A 393 16.88 46.60 -17.72
CA LEU A 393 15.57 47.18 -17.38
C LEU A 393 14.45 46.13 -17.42
N PRO A 394 14.27 45.35 -18.50
CA PRO A 394 13.20 44.35 -18.56
C PRO A 394 13.39 43.23 -17.51
N ALA A 395 14.62 42.84 -17.20
CA ALA A 395 14.89 41.85 -16.16
C ALA A 395 14.52 42.38 -14.76
N LEU A 396 14.91 43.63 -14.46
CA LEU A 396 14.56 44.30 -13.21
C LEU A 396 13.04 44.49 -13.08
N ALA A 397 12.37 44.94 -14.15
CA ALA A 397 10.92 45.09 -14.18
C ALA A 397 10.22 43.75 -13.94
N THR A 398 10.69 42.68 -14.58
CA THR A 398 10.14 41.32 -14.38
C THR A 398 10.28 40.86 -12.93
N LEU A 399 11.45 41.06 -12.32
CA LEU A 399 11.69 40.71 -10.91
C LEU A 399 10.78 41.49 -9.96
N LEU A 400 10.57 42.79 -10.21
CA LEU A 400 9.68 43.62 -9.40
C LEU A 400 8.20 43.22 -9.58
N VAL A 401 7.77 42.84 -10.78
CA VAL A 401 6.42 42.30 -11.02
C VAL A 401 6.21 40.97 -10.28
N VAL A 402 7.20 40.08 -10.32
CA VAL A 402 7.16 38.82 -9.57
C VAL A 402 7.10 39.09 -8.06
N HIS A 403 7.87 40.06 -7.56
CA HIS A 403 7.83 40.48 -6.15
C HIS A 403 6.42 40.94 -5.74
N LEU A 404 5.78 41.81 -6.53
CA LEU A 404 4.41 42.26 -6.27
C LEU A 404 3.39 41.11 -6.29
N ALA A 405 3.51 40.17 -7.24
CA ALA A 405 2.62 39.01 -7.31
C ALA A 405 2.76 38.08 -6.10
N VAL A 406 3.98 37.90 -5.60
CA VAL A 406 4.24 37.14 -4.36
C VAL A 406 3.69 37.90 -3.15
N LEU A 407 3.90 39.21 -3.09
CA LEU A 407 3.42 40.06 -2.00
C LEU A 407 1.88 40.01 -1.89
N GLU A 408 1.16 40.08 -3.01
CA GLU A 408 -0.29 39.95 -3.07
C GLU A 408 -0.76 38.57 -2.58
N ARG A 409 -0.11 37.49 -3.01
CA ARG A 409 -0.45 36.13 -2.55
C ARG A 409 -0.22 35.96 -1.06
N VAL A 410 0.90 36.44 -0.54
CA VAL A 410 1.28 36.29 0.88
C VAL A 410 0.36 37.09 1.80
N THR A 411 -0.05 38.30 1.38
CA THR A 411 -0.88 39.20 2.17
C THR A 411 -2.39 39.05 1.91
N ARG A 412 -2.79 38.11 1.04
CA ARG A 412 -4.19 37.94 0.60
C ARG A 412 -5.21 37.79 1.74
N ALA A 413 -4.82 37.12 2.82
CA ALA A 413 -5.68 36.88 3.99
C ALA A 413 -5.36 37.81 5.18
N ALA A 414 -4.44 38.77 5.03
CA ALA A 414 -4.02 39.65 6.11
C ALA A 414 -4.86 40.94 6.18
N LYS A 415 -5.33 41.31 7.37
CA LYS A 415 -5.90 42.64 7.64
C LYS A 415 -4.78 43.69 7.53
N GLY A 416 -5.02 44.77 6.77
CA GLY A 416 -4.05 45.87 6.58
C GLY A 416 -3.05 45.68 5.43
N ARG A 417 -3.29 44.75 4.51
CA ARG A 417 -2.41 44.48 3.34
C ARG A 417 -2.13 45.69 2.44
N GLU A 418 -3.00 46.69 2.47
CA GLU A 418 -2.92 47.89 1.62
C GLU A 418 -1.60 48.63 1.82
N LEU A 419 -1.12 48.75 3.07
CA LEU A 419 0.13 49.44 3.36
C LEU A 419 1.35 48.73 2.76
N ALA A 420 1.36 47.39 2.80
CA ALA A 420 2.44 46.59 2.22
C ALA A 420 2.43 46.67 0.69
N LEU A 421 1.25 46.57 0.08
CA LEU A 421 1.09 46.70 -1.37
C LEU A 421 1.43 48.10 -1.87
N LEU A 422 1.00 49.16 -1.17
CA LEU A 422 1.34 50.54 -1.51
C LEU A 422 2.84 50.80 -1.43
N ALA A 423 3.52 50.32 -0.37
CA ALA A 423 4.97 50.42 -0.28
C ALA A 423 5.67 49.65 -1.39
N GLY A 424 5.18 48.45 -1.75
CA GLY A 424 5.77 47.62 -2.81
C GLY A 424 5.59 48.23 -4.20
N VAL A 425 4.39 48.71 -4.52
CA VAL A 425 4.09 49.39 -5.79
C VAL A 425 4.86 50.71 -5.86
N GLY A 426 4.85 51.50 -4.78
CA GLY A 426 5.61 52.75 -4.68
C GLY A 426 7.10 52.52 -4.94
N GLY A 427 7.71 51.56 -4.24
CA GLY A 427 9.12 51.22 -4.45
C GLY A 427 9.43 50.75 -5.88
N THR A 428 8.56 49.91 -6.45
CA THR A 428 8.69 49.45 -7.85
C THR A 428 8.65 50.61 -8.83
N VAL A 429 7.66 51.51 -8.69
CA VAL A 429 7.49 52.68 -9.54
C VAL A 429 8.68 53.64 -9.40
N THR A 430 9.14 53.91 -8.18
CA THR A 430 10.30 54.77 -7.92
C THR A 430 11.57 54.21 -8.57
N ILE A 431 11.81 52.90 -8.51
CA ILE A 431 12.96 52.25 -9.15
C ILE A 431 12.86 52.34 -10.67
N LEU A 432 11.71 51.98 -11.24
CA LEU A 432 11.53 51.95 -12.70
C LEU A 432 11.55 53.35 -13.33
N LEU A 433 10.85 54.33 -12.73
CA LEU A 433 10.89 55.72 -13.18
C LEU A 433 12.28 56.34 -12.95
N GLY A 434 12.90 56.06 -11.81
CA GLY A 434 14.25 56.54 -11.52
C GLY A 434 15.27 56.06 -12.54
N ARG A 435 15.11 54.84 -13.08
CA ARG A 435 15.96 54.34 -14.16
C ARG A 435 15.55 54.81 -15.55
N ALA A 436 14.26 54.97 -15.81
CA ALA A 436 13.77 55.46 -17.10
C ALA A 436 14.10 56.94 -17.34
N LEU A 437 14.19 57.73 -16.27
CA LEU A 437 14.48 59.17 -16.29
C LEU A 437 15.92 59.51 -15.92
N ASP A 438 16.78 58.50 -15.77
CA ASP A 438 18.19 58.65 -15.37
C ASP A 438 18.37 59.49 -14.09
N ALA A 439 17.47 59.28 -13.12
CA ALA A 439 17.41 60.02 -11.88
C ALA A 439 18.64 59.72 -10.99
N PRO A 440 19.07 60.68 -10.15
CA PRO A 440 20.24 60.50 -9.33
C PRO A 440 20.07 59.34 -8.32
N ALA A 441 21.20 58.73 -7.93
CA ALA A 441 21.27 57.54 -7.08
C ALA A 441 20.34 57.51 -5.84
N PRO A 442 20.08 58.64 -5.12
CA PRO A 442 19.14 58.67 -4.00
C PRO A 442 17.75 58.09 -4.30
N TRP A 443 17.22 58.29 -5.51
CA TRP A 443 15.89 57.77 -5.90
C TRP A 443 15.84 56.24 -5.87
N LEU A 444 16.94 55.59 -6.25
CA LEU A 444 17.06 54.14 -6.30
C LEU A 444 17.14 53.57 -4.88
N TYR A 445 17.82 54.27 -3.97
CA TYR A 445 17.87 53.89 -2.56
C TYR A 445 16.51 54.03 -1.88
N VAL A 446 15.77 55.11 -2.17
CA VAL A 446 14.39 55.30 -1.68
C VAL A 446 13.47 54.18 -2.19
N GLY A 447 13.55 53.87 -3.48
CA GLY A 447 12.76 52.79 -4.06
C GLY A 447 13.08 51.41 -3.46
N ALA A 448 14.37 51.10 -3.27
CA ALA A 448 14.80 49.86 -2.62
C ALA A 448 14.35 49.77 -1.15
N ALA A 449 14.41 50.89 -0.41
CA ALA A 449 13.93 50.97 0.97
C ALA A 449 12.42 50.69 1.06
N LEU A 450 11.62 51.22 0.11
CA LEU A 450 10.18 50.97 0.05
C LEU A 450 9.85 49.50 -0.26
N VAL A 451 10.58 48.86 -1.18
CA VAL A 451 10.44 47.40 -1.46
C VAL A 451 10.80 46.55 -0.23
N GLY A 452 11.85 46.96 0.51
CA GLY A 452 12.24 46.34 1.77
C GLY A 452 11.16 46.48 2.84
N LEU A 453 10.62 47.69 3.01
CA LEU A 453 9.52 47.98 3.94
C LEU A 453 8.26 47.16 3.61
N ALA A 454 7.91 47.02 2.33
CA ALA A 454 6.79 46.20 1.88
C ALA A 454 6.94 44.73 2.32
N SER A 455 8.14 44.18 2.18
CA SER A 455 8.47 42.80 2.54
C SER A 455 8.43 42.58 4.07
N PHE A 456 8.90 43.56 4.84
CA PHE A 456 8.83 43.57 6.30
C PHE A 456 7.39 43.67 6.83
N LEU A 457 6.56 44.53 6.22
CA LEU A 457 5.14 44.62 6.57
C LEU A 457 4.40 43.32 6.26
N ALA A 458 4.68 42.67 5.12
CA ALA A 458 4.06 41.40 4.78
C ALA A 458 4.45 40.26 5.72
N SER A 459 5.71 40.22 6.21
CA SER A 459 6.15 39.17 7.14
C SER A 459 5.51 39.33 8.53
N THR A 460 5.45 40.55 9.05
CA THR A 460 4.83 40.87 10.34
C THR A 460 3.31 40.64 10.32
N GLN A 461 2.65 40.96 9.21
CA GLN A 461 1.23 40.69 9.01
C GLN A 461 0.92 39.20 9.02
N ARG A 462 1.73 38.37 8.36
CA ARG A 462 1.58 36.91 8.34
C ARG A 462 1.73 36.28 9.73
N ALA A 463 2.67 36.77 10.54
CA ALA A 463 2.88 36.29 11.91
C ALA A 463 1.67 36.56 12.81
N ARG A 464 1.01 37.72 12.65
CA ARG A 464 -0.19 38.09 13.43
C ARG A 464 -1.42 37.25 13.07
N THR A 465 -1.61 36.91 11.80
CA THR A 465 -2.73 36.05 11.38
C THR A 465 -2.62 34.63 11.95
N PHE A 466 -1.41 34.10 12.10
CA PHE A 466 -1.18 32.79 12.72
C PHE A 466 -1.39 32.79 14.24
N ALA A 467 -1.06 33.90 14.92
CA ALA A 467 -1.24 34.01 16.37
C ALA A 467 -2.72 34.16 16.80
N LEU A 468 -3.59 34.63 15.91
CA LEU A 468 -5.05 34.77 16.16
C LEU A 468 -5.87 33.53 15.76
N ALA A 469 -5.24 32.53 15.14
CA ALA A 469 -5.87 31.27 14.71
C ALA A 469 -5.55 30.08 15.66
N ARG A 470 -4.84 30.36 16.77
CA ARG A 470 -4.71 29.50 17.95
C ARG A 470 -5.48 30.17 19.08
#